data_AF-A0A3A9WFQ1-F1
#
_entry.id   AF-A0A3A9WFQ1-F1
#
_cell.length_a   1.000
_cell.length_b   1.000
_cell.length_c   1.000
_cell.angle_alpha   90.00
_cell.angle_beta   90.00
_cell.angle_gamma   90.00
#
_symmetry.space_group_name_H-M   'P 1'
#
loop_
_entity.id
_entity.type
_entity.pdbx_description
1 polymer ?
#
loop_
_entity_poly.entity_id
_entity_poly.type
_entity_poly.pdbx_seq_one_letter_code
_entity_poly.pdbx_strand_id
1 'polypeptide(L)'
;MREFLRESDGEQRRRDSLMEAGEAHLERCDRTRHPLVDCEMAISSTRERLAVDSATRFRNAAREFVSWWADAAAVALAAAAEGARVTSVRLGAGNPALPMDEKEVAQLPEVDRQTRQMVELAAWLGPTPAHGGPERDDLMAEALGLASRSGLLIHREGGDVKVIDDPWPEARRRRLWGEFWTEHRIPRLPSPNELADLLAGAAPDTVERVHSGAMAVGRAVRAELRVEELNSQAEDWTREDAEEFDRLCDQVDGLTGLLAAYAGLLTESLPEVRAATRRRVRAGAGAGANAGAGAGVSAGVGDEFRGRSRP
;
A
#
# COMPACT_ATOMS: atom_id res chain seq x y z
N MET A 1 4.18 -18.02 1.71
CA MET A 1 3.00 -17.36 1.12
C MET A 1 1.73 -18.20 1.23
N ARG A 2 1.62 -19.35 0.52
CA ARG A 2 0.44 -20.22 0.64
C ARG A 2 0.16 -20.69 2.07
N GLU A 3 1.21 -20.89 2.87
CA GLU A 3 1.10 -21.27 4.29
C GLU A 3 0.51 -20.14 5.16
N PHE A 4 0.98 -18.91 4.98
CA PHE A 4 0.48 -17.74 5.73
C PHE A 4 -0.98 -17.42 5.42
N LEU A 5 -1.37 -17.50 4.13
CA LEU A 5 -2.78 -17.35 3.75
C LEU A 5 -3.64 -18.48 4.32
N ARG A 6 -3.17 -19.73 4.31
CA ARG A 6 -3.88 -20.86 4.93
C ARG A 6 -4.06 -20.69 6.43
N GLU A 7 -3.08 -20.11 7.12
CA GLU A 7 -3.16 -19.82 8.55
C GLU A 7 -4.22 -18.76 8.83
N SER A 8 -4.24 -17.68 8.03
CA SER A 8 -5.31 -16.67 8.07
C SER A 8 -6.70 -17.28 7.81
N ASP A 9 -6.84 -18.13 6.80
CA ASP A 9 -8.10 -18.84 6.50
C ASP A 9 -8.48 -19.85 7.59
N GLY A 10 -7.50 -20.38 8.32
CA GLY A 10 -7.70 -21.27 9.46
C GLY A 10 -8.31 -20.53 10.66
N GLU A 11 -7.75 -19.37 11.00
CA GLU A 11 -8.25 -18.53 12.09
C GLU A 11 -9.61 -17.91 11.77
N GLN A 12 -9.87 -17.57 10.50
CA GLN A 12 -11.20 -17.13 10.06
C GLN A 12 -12.26 -18.22 10.29
N ARG A 13 -12.00 -19.45 9.84
CA ARG A 13 -12.92 -20.58 10.07
C ARG A 13 -13.14 -20.88 11.55
N ARG A 14 -12.10 -20.70 12.37
CA ARG A 14 -12.20 -20.86 13.83
C ARG A 14 -13.09 -19.79 14.46
N ARG A 15 -12.96 -18.53 14.02
CA ARG A 15 -13.85 -17.43 14.43
C ARG A 15 -15.29 -17.75 14.08
N ASP A 16 -15.55 -18.10 12.82
CA ASP A 16 -16.91 -18.37 12.32
C ASP A 16 -17.56 -19.52 13.10
N SER A 17 -16.82 -20.62 13.33
CA SER A 17 -17.29 -21.75 14.14
C SER A 17 -17.60 -21.38 15.60
N LEU A 18 -16.87 -20.43 16.19
CA LEU A 18 -17.12 -19.98 17.56
C LEU A 18 -18.29 -18.99 17.64
N MET A 19 -18.47 -18.14 16.62
CA MET A 19 -19.64 -17.27 16.51
C MET A 19 -20.93 -18.10 16.36
N GLU A 20 -20.95 -19.07 15.45
CA GLU A 20 -22.08 -20.00 15.29
C GLU A 20 -22.41 -20.74 16.60
N ALA A 21 -21.39 -21.18 17.34
CA ALA A 21 -21.57 -21.82 18.64
C ALA A 21 -22.13 -20.86 19.71
N GLY A 22 -21.71 -19.58 19.68
CA GLY A 22 -22.21 -18.52 20.55
C GLY A 22 -23.68 -18.19 20.28
N GLU A 23 -24.05 -18.01 19.01
CA GLU A 23 -25.42 -17.79 18.57
C GLU A 23 -26.33 -18.95 18.98
N ALA A 24 -25.92 -20.19 18.70
CA ALA A 24 -26.67 -21.38 19.10
C ALA A 24 -26.80 -21.55 20.62
N HIS A 25 -25.89 -20.96 21.42
CA HIS A 25 -25.99 -20.94 22.88
C HIS A 25 -26.99 -19.86 23.34
N LEU A 26 -26.96 -18.67 22.75
CA LEU A 26 -27.92 -17.58 23.02
C LEU A 26 -29.36 -17.98 22.69
N GLU A 27 -29.58 -18.75 21.62
CA GLU A 27 -30.90 -19.30 21.26
C GLU A 27 -31.43 -20.30 22.31
N ARG A 28 -30.53 -21.02 22.99
CA ARG A 28 -30.86 -22.03 24.00
C ARG A 28 -31.00 -21.47 25.43
N CYS A 29 -30.47 -20.27 25.69
CA CYS A 29 -30.56 -19.65 27.01
C CYS A 29 -31.99 -19.20 27.32
N ASP A 30 -32.61 -19.86 28.32
CA ASP A 30 -33.91 -19.45 28.86
C ASP A 30 -33.77 -18.12 29.63
N ARG A 31 -34.28 -17.04 29.03
CA ARG A 31 -34.19 -15.65 29.52
C ARG A 31 -34.88 -15.41 30.87
N THR A 32 -35.54 -16.43 31.43
CA THR A 32 -36.28 -16.37 32.70
C THR A 32 -35.42 -16.63 33.94
N ARG A 33 -34.16 -17.08 33.80
CA ARG A 33 -33.23 -17.24 34.95
C ARG A 33 -32.43 -15.95 35.21
N HIS A 34 -32.71 -15.30 36.33
CA HIS A 34 -31.99 -14.10 36.83
C HIS A 34 -30.59 -14.44 37.40
N PRO A 35 -29.68 -13.46 37.61
CA PRO A 35 -28.35 -13.43 37.05
C PRO A 35 -27.30 -13.70 38.15
N LEU A 36 -26.98 -14.97 38.37
CA LEU A 36 -25.61 -15.27 38.76
C LEU A 36 -24.84 -15.33 37.44
N VAL A 37 -23.72 -14.60 37.34
CA VAL A 37 -22.86 -14.56 36.16
C VAL A 37 -22.77 -15.97 35.59
N ASP A 38 -23.38 -16.15 34.42
CA ASP A 38 -23.35 -17.42 33.74
C ASP A 38 -21.91 -17.63 33.30
N CYS A 39 -21.16 -18.41 34.08
CA CYS A 39 -19.76 -18.69 33.83
C CYS A 39 -19.56 -19.31 32.43
N GLU A 40 -20.54 -20.07 31.94
CA GLU A 40 -20.48 -20.66 30.60
C GLU A 40 -20.63 -19.58 29.53
N MET A 41 -21.59 -18.67 29.70
CA MET A 41 -21.75 -17.49 28.83
C MET A 41 -20.49 -16.61 28.85
N ALA A 42 -19.91 -16.34 30.03
CA ALA A 42 -18.71 -15.53 30.18
C ALA A 42 -17.48 -16.17 29.53
N ILE A 43 -17.31 -17.49 29.66
CA ILE A 43 -16.25 -18.25 28.98
C ILE A 43 -16.47 -18.25 27.47
N SER A 44 -17.72 -18.47 27.01
CA SER A 44 -18.07 -18.47 25.59
C SER A 44 -17.77 -17.11 24.94
N SER A 45 -18.28 -16.03 25.54
CA SER A 45 -18.05 -14.65 25.08
C SER A 45 -16.55 -14.28 25.08
N THR A 46 -15.79 -14.73 26.11
CA THR A 46 -14.34 -14.51 26.14
C THR A 46 -13.62 -15.24 25.00
N ARG A 47 -14.01 -16.48 24.71
CA ARG A 47 -13.43 -17.27 23.61
C ARG A 47 -13.77 -16.66 22.25
N GLU A 48 -15.01 -16.23 22.07
CA GLU A 48 -15.46 -15.54 20.86
C GLU A 48 -14.66 -14.26 20.62
N ARG A 49 -14.53 -13.39 21.64
CA ARG A 49 -13.72 -12.17 21.55
C ARG A 49 -12.27 -12.47 21.19
N LEU A 50 -11.64 -13.46 21.84
CA LEU A 50 -10.25 -13.84 21.52
C LEU A 50 -10.10 -14.37 20.09
N ALA A 51 -11.11 -15.09 19.58
CA ALA A 51 -11.11 -15.58 18.21
C ALA A 51 -11.27 -14.45 17.20
N VAL A 52 -12.18 -13.50 17.45
CA VAL A 52 -12.36 -12.29 16.64
C VAL A 52 -11.09 -11.44 16.63
N ASP A 53 -10.48 -11.21 17.79
CA ASP A 53 -9.22 -10.46 17.90
C ASP A 53 -8.09 -11.14 17.13
N SER A 54 -7.98 -12.47 17.25
CA SER A 54 -6.93 -13.24 16.57
C SER A 54 -7.14 -13.22 15.06
N ALA A 55 -8.35 -13.53 14.57
CA ALA A 55 -8.69 -13.49 13.15
C ALA A 55 -8.45 -12.10 12.54
N THR A 56 -8.87 -11.04 13.24
CA THR A 56 -8.61 -9.65 12.83
C THR A 56 -7.12 -9.35 12.72
N ARG A 57 -6.32 -9.75 13.73
CA ARG A 57 -4.86 -9.55 13.70
C ARG A 57 -4.19 -10.31 12.56
N PHE A 58 -4.55 -11.57 12.35
CA PHE A 58 -4.00 -12.38 11.25
C PHE A 58 -4.39 -11.82 9.89
N ARG A 59 -5.65 -11.42 9.70
CA ARG A 59 -6.14 -10.78 8.48
C ARG A 59 -5.38 -9.48 8.19
N ASN A 60 -5.19 -8.64 9.21
CA ASN A 60 -4.47 -7.37 9.07
C ASN A 60 -2.98 -7.61 8.75
N ALA A 61 -2.34 -8.56 9.42
CA ALA A 61 -0.96 -8.96 9.14
C ALA A 61 -0.81 -9.54 7.72
N ALA A 62 -1.78 -10.35 7.27
CA ALA A 62 -1.83 -10.87 5.90
C ALA A 62 -1.94 -9.74 4.90
N ARG A 63 -2.89 -8.83 5.12
CA ARG A 63 -3.07 -7.65 4.28
C ARG A 63 -1.80 -6.82 4.20
N GLU A 64 -1.16 -6.51 5.32
CA GLU A 64 0.12 -5.79 5.36
C GLU A 64 1.23 -6.50 4.57
N PHE A 65 1.36 -7.81 4.76
CA PHE A 65 2.36 -8.61 4.07
C PHE A 65 2.12 -8.65 2.55
N VAL A 66 0.90 -8.92 2.10
CA VAL A 66 0.59 -8.99 0.67
C VAL A 66 0.64 -7.64 0.00
N SER A 67 0.25 -6.57 0.70
CA SER A 67 0.41 -5.19 0.25
C SER A 67 1.88 -4.85 0.01
N TRP A 68 2.76 -5.18 0.96
CA TRP A 68 4.20 -5.06 0.76
C TRP A 68 4.72 -5.89 -0.42
N TRP A 69 4.27 -7.14 -0.55
CA TRP A 69 4.73 -8.00 -1.65
C TRP A 69 4.27 -7.51 -3.02
N ALA A 70 3.02 -7.03 -3.14
CA ALA A 70 2.48 -6.46 -4.37
C ALA A 70 3.25 -5.20 -4.78
N ASP A 71 3.55 -4.31 -3.83
CA ASP A 71 4.42 -3.15 -4.05
C ASP A 71 5.83 -3.54 -4.50
N ALA A 72 6.46 -4.48 -3.78
CA ALA A 72 7.80 -4.97 -4.12
C ALA A 72 7.84 -5.58 -5.53
N ALA A 73 6.82 -6.35 -5.91
CA ALA A 73 6.71 -6.94 -7.24
C ALA A 73 6.50 -5.86 -8.33
N ALA A 74 5.68 -4.84 -8.06
CA ALA A 74 5.45 -3.73 -8.98
C ALA A 74 6.72 -2.89 -9.18
N VAL A 75 7.45 -2.56 -8.10
CA VAL A 75 8.73 -1.84 -8.16
C VAL A 75 9.78 -2.67 -8.90
N ALA A 76 9.83 -3.98 -8.68
CA ALA A 76 10.73 -4.87 -9.41
C ALA A 76 10.40 -4.95 -10.90
N LEU A 77 9.11 -4.90 -11.25
CA LEU A 77 8.65 -4.86 -12.64
C LEU A 77 9.07 -3.55 -13.31
N ALA A 78 8.83 -2.41 -12.64
CA ALA A 78 9.23 -1.10 -13.13
C ALA A 78 10.74 -1.01 -13.38
N ALA A 79 11.54 -1.40 -12.39
CA ALA A 79 12.99 -1.43 -12.53
C ALA A 79 13.44 -2.38 -13.65
N ALA A 80 12.79 -3.53 -13.84
CA ALA A 80 13.10 -4.45 -14.93
C ALA A 80 12.78 -3.86 -16.32
N ALA A 81 11.67 -3.13 -16.45
CA ALA A 81 11.27 -2.47 -17.69
C ALA A 81 12.25 -1.34 -18.06
N GLU A 82 12.73 -0.60 -17.06
CA GLU A 82 13.68 0.51 -17.23
C GLU A 82 15.15 0.06 -17.30
N GLY A 83 15.44 -1.21 -16.98
CA GLY A 83 16.81 -1.71 -16.87
C GLY A 83 17.56 -1.19 -15.65
N ALA A 84 16.84 -0.67 -14.65
CA ALA A 84 17.37 -0.18 -13.39
C ALA A 84 17.49 -1.27 -12.32
N ARG A 85 18.13 -0.95 -11.20
CA ARG A 85 18.18 -1.81 -10.01
C ARG A 85 17.22 -1.28 -8.96
N VAL A 86 16.54 -2.19 -8.27
CA VAL A 86 15.73 -1.84 -7.09
C VAL A 86 16.67 -1.63 -5.90
N THR A 87 16.49 -0.54 -5.16
CA THR A 87 17.25 -0.30 -3.92
C THR A 87 16.68 -1.14 -2.78
N SER A 88 17.56 -1.70 -1.95
CA SER A 88 17.15 -2.48 -0.76
C SER A 88 16.34 -1.62 0.22
N VAL A 89 16.72 -0.35 0.36
CA VAL A 89 16.03 0.63 1.22
C VAL A 89 14.58 0.85 0.78
N ARG A 90 14.30 0.95 -0.53
CA ARG A 90 12.93 1.09 -1.04
C ARG A 90 12.06 -0.14 -0.75
N LEU A 91 12.63 -1.34 -0.86
CA LEU A 91 11.92 -2.58 -0.53
C LEU A 91 11.73 -2.77 0.98
N GLY A 92 12.73 -2.36 1.76
CA GLY A 92 12.71 -2.43 3.23
C GLY A 92 11.69 -1.48 3.84
N ALA A 93 11.52 -0.29 3.27
CA ALA A 93 10.62 0.72 3.82
C ALA A 93 9.14 0.32 3.81
N GLY A 94 8.70 -0.45 2.81
CA GLY A 94 7.35 -1.01 2.78
C GLY A 94 7.17 -2.26 3.67
N ASN A 95 8.26 -2.87 4.16
CA ASN A 95 8.21 -4.13 4.89
C ASN A 95 7.64 -3.91 6.29
N PRO A 96 6.61 -4.69 6.70
CA PRO A 96 5.97 -4.50 8.00
C PRO A 96 6.79 -4.92 9.22
N ALA A 97 7.80 -5.76 9.05
CA ALA A 97 8.59 -6.31 10.14
C ALA A 97 10.04 -5.80 10.19
N LEU A 98 10.51 -5.10 9.14
CA LEU A 98 11.91 -4.69 9.06
C LEU A 98 12.15 -3.39 9.85
N PRO A 99 13.00 -3.36 10.88
CA PRO A 99 13.45 -2.10 11.46
C PRO A 99 14.36 -1.36 10.45
N MET A 100 14.33 -0.02 10.46
CA MET A 100 15.24 0.82 9.65
C MET A 100 15.87 1.89 10.53
N ASP A 101 17.11 2.22 10.25
CA ASP A 101 17.81 3.30 10.93
C ASP A 101 17.50 4.69 10.31
N GLU A 102 17.92 5.75 10.99
CA GLU A 102 17.68 7.13 10.55
C GLU A 102 18.28 7.44 9.16
N LYS A 103 19.42 6.83 8.81
CA LYS A 103 20.09 7.05 7.51
C LYS A 103 19.35 6.35 6.38
N GLU A 104 18.73 5.22 6.66
CA GLU A 104 17.88 4.53 5.71
C GLU A 104 16.54 5.24 5.53
N VAL A 105 15.93 5.74 6.62
CA VAL A 105 14.69 6.54 6.56
C VAL A 105 14.89 7.84 5.78
N ALA A 106 16.05 8.49 5.92
CA ALA A 106 16.39 9.71 5.18
C ALA A 106 16.47 9.52 3.65
N GLN A 107 16.55 8.29 3.15
CA GLN A 107 16.54 7.99 1.71
C GLN A 107 15.12 7.82 1.13
N LEU A 108 14.09 7.86 1.98
CA LEU A 108 12.69 7.79 1.55
C LEU A 108 12.22 9.13 1.00
N PRO A 109 11.15 9.16 0.18
CA PRO A 109 10.57 10.40 -0.30
C PRO A 109 10.34 11.39 0.84
N GLU A 110 10.89 12.59 0.71
CA GLU A 110 10.75 13.64 1.73
C GLU A 110 9.28 14.03 1.86
N VAL A 111 8.83 14.25 3.10
CA VAL A 111 7.54 14.88 3.34
C VAL A 111 7.65 16.34 2.91
N ASP A 112 6.61 16.84 2.24
CA ASP A 112 6.64 18.20 1.73
C ASP A 112 6.86 19.21 2.86
N ARG A 113 7.63 20.25 2.54
CA ARG A 113 8.05 21.25 3.54
C ARG A 113 6.86 21.96 4.18
N GLN A 114 5.79 22.19 3.41
CA GLN A 114 4.62 22.90 3.89
C GLN A 114 3.89 22.09 4.96
N THR A 115 3.67 20.80 4.74
CA THR A 115 3.10 19.86 5.72
C THR A 115 3.94 19.81 6.98
N ARG A 116 5.26 19.69 6.85
CA ARG A 116 6.15 19.71 8.02
C ARG A 116 6.02 21.01 8.83
N GLN A 117 5.95 22.17 8.15
CA GLN A 117 5.74 23.47 8.78
C GLN A 117 4.35 23.61 9.42
N MET A 118 3.30 23.09 8.79
CA MET A 118 1.94 23.10 9.34
C MET A 118 1.87 22.25 10.60
N VAL A 119 2.45 21.04 10.58
CA VAL A 119 2.54 20.17 11.76
C VAL A 119 3.31 20.88 12.88
N GLU A 120 4.47 21.47 12.57
CA GLU A 120 5.30 22.17 13.55
C GLU A 120 4.56 23.36 14.17
N LEU A 121 3.93 24.19 13.35
CA LEU A 121 3.17 25.37 13.79
C LEU A 121 1.95 24.96 14.62
N ALA A 122 1.16 23.99 14.16
CA ALA A 122 -0.01 23.50 14.88
C ALA A 122 0.39 22.84 16.20
N ALA A 123 1.48 22.07 16.20
CA ALA A 123 2.04 21.49 17.41
C ALA A 123 2.66 22.54 18.35
N TRP A 124 3.12 23.69 17.85
CA TRP A 124 3.62 24.78 18.69
C TRP A 124 2.49 25.62 19.31
N LEU A 125 1.44 25.91 18.54
CA LEU A 125 0.26 26.66 18.98
C LEU A 125 -0.69 25.83 19.85
N GLY A 126 -0.71 24.51 19.64
CA GLY A 126 -1.59 23.59 20.34
C GLY A 126 -1.24 23.46 21.82
N PRO A 127 -2.26 23.41 22.72
CA PRO A 127 -2.02 23.19 24.13
C PRO A 127 -1.27 21.87 24.34
N THR A 128 -0.42 21.80 25.37
CA THR A 128 0.12 20.51 25.82
C THR A 128 -1.07 19.63 26.23
N PRO A 129 -1.15 18.37 25.77
CA PRO A 129 -2.32 17.52 26.03
C PRO A 129 -2.52 17.34 27.54
N ALA A 130 -3.40 18.17 28.12
CA ALA A 130 -3.90 18.02 29.46
C ALA A 130 -5.10 17.08 29.38
N HIS A 131 -5.08 16.02 30.18
CA HIS A 131 -6.13 14.99 30.16
C HIS A 131 -7.50 15.61 30.49
N GLY A 132 -8.44 15.62 29.54
CA GLY A 132 -9.87 15.71 29.82
C GLY A 132 -10.56 17.08 29.71
N GLY A 133 -10.22 17.92 28.73
CA GLY A 133 -11.03 19.10 28.36
C GLY A 133 -12.05 18.78 27.24
N PRO A 134 -13.24 19.40 27.22
CA PRO A 134 -14.25 19.16 26.18
C PRO A 134 -13.80 19.69 24.82
N GLU A 135 -14.19 18.95 23.78
CA GLU A 135 -13.98 19.15 22.33
C GLU A 135 -14.12 20.61 21.87
N ARG A 136 -13.01 21.35 21.90
CA ARG A 136 -12.81 22.53 21.06
C ARG A 136 -11.56 22.26 20.25
N ASP A 137 -11.70 22.29 18.92
CA ASP A 137 -10.65 22.33 17.89
C ASP A 137 -9.25 22.16 18.47
N ASP A 138 -8.93 20.91 18.83
CA ASP A 138 -7.66 20.60 19.46
C ASP A 138 -6.61 20.59 18.35
N LEU A 139 -6.03 21.76 18.10
CA LEU A 139 -4.94 21.96 17.14
C LEU A 139 -3.81 20.95 17.34
N MET A 140 -3.60 20.44 18.58
CA MET A 140 -2.65 19.36 18.82
C MET A 140 -3.16 18.02 18.27
N ALA A 141 -4.43 17.69 18.44
CA ALA A 141 -5.02 16.49 17.85
C ALA A 141 -4.96 16.54 16.31
N GLU A 142 -5.22 17.71 15.71
CA GLU A 142 -5.05 17.92 14.27
C GLU A 142 -3.58 17.76 13.85
N ALA A 143 -2.65 18.36 14.60
CA ALA A 143 -1.21 18.24 14.35
C ALA A 143 -0.74 16.77 14.43
N LEU A 144 -1.19 16.04 15.44
CA LEU A 144 -0.90 14.60 15.60
C LEU A 144 -1.51 13.79 14.46
N GLY A 145 -2.75 14.10 14.06
CA GLY A 145 -3.42 13.44 12.94
C GLY A 145 -2.68 13.67 11.62
N LEU A 146 -2.31 14.92 11.34
CA LEU A 146 -1.54 15.27 10.14
C LEU A 146 -0.14 14.65 10.17
N ALA A 147 0.59 14.75 11.29
CA ALA A 147 1.90 14.13 11.46
C ALA A 147 1.84 12.62 11.20
N SER A 148 0.88 11.95 11.84
CA SER A 148 0.64 10.51 11.70
C SER A 148 0.36 10.12 10.24
N ARG A 149 -0.53 10.83 9.53
CA ARG A 149 -0.84 10.58 8.11
C ARG A 149 0.36 10.82 7.20
N SER A 150 1.23 11.77 7.54
CA SER A 150 2.42 12.10 6.76
C SER A 150 3.66 11.28 7.14
N GLY A 151 3.56 10.37 8.11
CA GLY A 151 4.69 9.57 8.61
C GLY A 151 5.75 10.41 9.34
N LEU A 152 5.30 11.41 10.07
CA LEU A 152 6.09 12.29 10.92
C LEU A 152 5.79 12.03 12.40
N LEU A 153 6.78 12.30 13.24
CA LEU A 153 6.66 12.25 14.69
C LEU A 153 6.88 13.65 15.28
N ILE A 154 5.99 14.06 16.18
CA ILE A 154 6.16 15.28 16.98
C ILE A 154 6.95 14.92 18.24
N HIS A 155 8.13 15.51 18.39
CA HIS A 155 8.97 15.40 19.57
C HIS A 155 8.96 16.72 20.33
N ARG A 156 8.67 16.68 21.64
CA ARG A 156 8.69 17.85 22.52
C ARG A 156 9.75 17.66 23.60
N GLU A 157 10.73 18.55 23.65
CA GLU A 157 11.80 18.54 24.64
C GLU A 157 12.03 19.97 25.15
N GLY A 158 11.90 20.19 26.46
CA GLY A 158 12.20 21.50 27.07
C GLY A 158 11.32 22.68 26.63
N GLY A 159 10.18 22.43 25.97
CA GLY A 159 9.32 23.47 25.38
C GLY A 159 9.55 23.71 23.89
N ASP A 160 10.62 23.14 23.32
CA ASP A 160 10.83 23.12 21.88
C ASP A 160 10.03 21.99 21.24
N VAL A 161 9.39 22.30 20.11
CA VAL A 161 8.71 21.33 19.26
C VAL A 161 9.61 21.02 18.08
N LYS A 162 9.92 19.74 17.88
CA LYS A 162 10.64 19.26 16.70
C LYS A 162 9.76 18.25 15.97
N VAL A 163 9.63 18.43 14.67
CA VAL A 163 9.01 17.45 13.79
C VAL A 163 10.11 16.63 13.14
N ILE A 164 10.11 15.32 13.36
CA ILE A 164 11.11 14.40 12.81
C ILE A 164 10.43 13.33 11.98
N ASP A 165 11.22 12.62 11.17
CA ASP A 165 10.70 11.48 10.42
C ASP A 165 10.46 10.32 11.37
N ASP A 166 9.28 9.69 11.27
CA ASP A 166 8.95 8.56 12.12
C ASP A 166 9.57 7.26 11.54
N PRO A 167 10.44 6.56 12.30
CA PRO A 167 11.11 5.35 11.83
C PRO A 167 10.21 4.10 11.84
N TRP A 168 9.02 4.16 12.46
CA TRP A 168 8.13 3.02 12.59
C TRP A 168 7.62 2.53 11.22
N PRO A 169 7.45 1.20 11.01
CA PRO A 169 7.06 0.65 9.70
C PRO A 169 5.77 1.27 9.13
N GLU A 170 4.80 1.58 9.98
CA GLU A 170 3.54 2.19 9.58
C GLU A 170 3.74 3.60 8.99
N ALA A 171 4.56 4.43 9.62
CA ALA A 171 4.87 5.77 9.13
C ALA A 171 5.61 5.75 7.78
N ARG A 172 6.55 4.81 7.61
CA ARG A 172 7.27 4.63 6.34
C ARG A 172 6.34 4.24 5.20
N ARG A 173 5.38 3.34 5.45
CA ARG A 173 4.35 2.97 4.46
C ARG A 173 3.48 4.16 4.08
N ARG A 174 3.06 4.97 5.04
CA ARG A 174 2.31 6.21 4.78
C ARG A 174 3.10 7.19 3.91
N ARG A 175 4.41 7.35 4.16
CA ARG A 175 5.28 8.15 3.28
C ARG A 175 5.41 7.57 1.87
N LEU A 176 5.53 6.25 1.75
CA LEU A 176 5.72 5.58 0.45
C LEU A 176 4.45 5.52 -0.40
N TRP A 177 3.31 5.27 0.24
CA TRP A 177 2.06 4.91 -0.44
C TRP A 177 0.96 5.97 -0.26
N GLY A 178 1.16 6.92 0.65
CA GLY A 178 0.29 8.08 0.84
C GLY A 178 -1.12 7.71 1.31
N GLU A 179 -2.09 8.41 0.72
CA GLU A 179 -3.52 8.27 1.02
C GLU A 179 -4.03 6.86 0.73
N PHE A 180 -3.58 6.19 -0.34
CA PHE A 180 -3.98 4.82 -0.65
C PHE A 180 -3.76 3.85 0.51
N TRP A 181 -2.66 4.02 1.25
CA TRP A 181 -2.39 3.19 2.43
C TRP A 181 -3.22 3.62 3.64
N THR A 182 -3.43 4.92 3.78
CA THR A 182 -4.18 5.50 4.90
C THR A 182 -5.66 5.13 4.82
N GLU A 183 -6.23 5.12 3.61
CA GLU A 183 -7.64 4.85 3.35
C GLU A 183 -7.90 3.36 3.17
N HIS A 184 -7.15 2.67 2.30
CA HIS A 184 -7.51 1.31 1.86
C HIS A 184 -6.55 0.20 2.33
N ARG A 185 -5.50 0.56 3.10
CA ARG A 185 -4.44 -0.38 3.52
C ARG A 185 -3.86 -1.18 2.34
N ILE A 186 -3.64 -0.51 1.21
CA ILE A 186 -2.95 -1.04 0.02
C ILE A 186 -1.88 -0.07 -0.47
N PRO A 187 -0.83 -0.56 -1.17
CA PRO A 187 0.09 0.32 -1.85
C PRO A 187 -0.56 0.98 -3.06
N ARG A 188 0.03 2.09 -3.52
CA ARG A 188 -0.29 2.63 -4.84
C ARG A 188 0.28 1.68 -5.91
N LEU A 189 -0.59 0.89 -6.52
CA LEU A 189 -0.24 -0.02 -7.60
C LEU A 189 -0.21 0.71 -8.96
N PRO A 190 0.56 0.21 -9.96
CA PRO A 190 0.57 0.79 -11.28
C PRO A 190 -0.82 0.75 -11.93
N SER A 191 -1.22 1.87 -12.53
CA SER A 191 -2.44 1.98 -13.33
C SER A 191 -2.38 1.10 -14.58
N PRO A 192 -3.52 0.77 -15.21
CA PRO A 192 -3.56 0.01 -16.45
C PRO A 192 -2.66 0.57 -17.57
N ASN A 193 -2.57 1.90 -17.68
CA ASN A 193 -1.73 2.57 -18.67
C ASN A 193 -0.24 2.41 -18.33
N GLU A 194 0.14 2.62 -17.07
CA GLU A 194 1.53 2.37 -16.61
C GLU A 194 1.91 0.90 -16.82
N LEU A 195 1.00 -0.05 -16.56
CA LEU A 195 1.24 -1.48 -16.82
C LEU A 195 1.47 -1.79 -18.30
N ALA A 196 0.73 -1.14 -19.20
CA ALA A 196 0.92 -1.32 -20.63
C ALA A 196 2.34 -0.89 -21.07
N ASP A 197 2.84 0.23 -20.53
CA ASP A 197 4.19 0.71 -20.80
C ASP A 197 5.26 -0.22 -20.20
N LEU A 198 5.07 -0.63 -18.94
CA LEU A 198 6.00 -1.52 -18.23
C LEU A 198 6.12 -2.90 -18.88
N LEU A 199 5.02 -3.41 -19.44
CA LEU A 199 4.95 -4.72 -20.09
C LEU A 199 5.21 -4.66 -21.60
N ALA A 200 5.65 -3.52 -22.14
CA ALA A 200 5.89 -3.37 -23.57
C ALA A 200 6.82 -4.48 -24.11
N GLY A 201 6.37 -5.24 -25.12
CA GLY A 201 7.17 -6.32 -25.71
C GLY A 201 7.28 -7.61 -24.87
N ALA A 202 6.49 -7.76 -23.80
CA ALA A 202 6.10 -9.05 -23.25
C ALA A 202 5.03 -9.73 -24.15
N ALA A 203 4.80 -11.02 -23.95
CA ALA A 203 3.79 -11.78 -24.66
C ALA A 203 2.37 -11.27 -24.35
N PRO A 204 1.46 -11.23 -25.34
CA PRO A 204 0.08 -10.77 -25.14
C PRO A 204 -0.62 -11.45 -23.96
N ASP A 205 -0.46 -12.77 -23.81
CA ASP A 205 -1.05 -13.55 -22.71
C ASP A 205 -0.56 -13.10 -21.33
N THR A 206 0.72 -12.71 -21.21
CA THR A 206 1.26 -12.17 -19.95
C THR A 206 0.67 -10.79 -19.67
N VAL A 207 0.56 -9.93 -20.69
CA VAL A 207 -0.06 -8.60 -20.58
C VAL A 207 -1.51 -8.72 -20.11
N GLU A 208 -2.30 -9.58 -20.77
CA GLU A 208 -3.71 -9.78 -20.45
C GLU A 208 -3.91 -10.30 -19.01
N ARG A 209 -3.12 -11.30 -18.59
CA ARG A 209 -3.20 -11.84 -17.22
C ARG A 209 -2.89 -10.78 -16.17
N VAL A 210 -1.80 -10.02 -16.33
CA VAL A 210 -1.41 -8.96 -15.38
C VAL A 210 -2.47 -7.86 -15.35
N HIS A 211 -2.99 -7.45 -16.51
CA HIS A 211 -4.05 -6.44 -16.60
C HIS A 211 -5.35 -6.92 -15.92
N SER A 212 -5.76 -8.17 -16.16
CA SER A 212 -6.94 -8.77 -15.52
C SER A 212 -6.79 -8.82 -13.99
N GLY A 213 -5.60 -9.18 -13.49
CA GLY A 213 -5.26 -9.15 -12.06
C GLY A 213 -5.36 -7.75 -11.47
N ALA A 214 -4.79 -6.74 -12.13
CA ALA A 214 -4.87 -5.35 -11.69
C ALA A 214 -6.33 -4.84 -11.64
N MET A 215 -7.13 -5.18 -12.66
CA MET A 215 -8.55 -4.84 -12.71
C MET A 215 -9.36 -5.51 -11.61
N ALA A 216 -9.03 -6.75 -11.22
CA ALA A 216 -9.68 -7.43 -10.11
C ALA A 216 -9.40 -6.73 -8.77
N VAL A 217 -8.15 -6.36 -8.51
CA VAL A 217 -7.79 -5.56 -7.33
C VAL A 217 -8.53 -4.22 -7.34
N GLY A 218 -8.51 -3.49 -8.46
CA GLY A 218 -9.21 -2.21 -8.58
C GLY A 218 -10.74 -2.28 -8.49
N ARG A 219 -11.36 -3.45 -8.74
CA ARG A 219 -12.79 -3.65 -8.46
C ARG A 219 -13.05 -3.81 -6.96
N ALA A 220 -12.26 -4.62 -6.28
CA ALA A 220 -12.40 -4.83 -4.84
C ALA A 220 -12.12 -3.56 -4.02
N VAL A 221 -11.18 -2.70 -4.44
CA VAL A 221 -10.97 -1.38 -3.81
C VAL A 221 -12.16 -0.44 -4.02
N ARG A 222 -12.77 -0.46 -5.22
CA ARG A 222 -14.01 0.29 -5.45
C ARG A 222 -15.20 -0.24 -4.64
N ALA A 223 -15.22 -1.54 -4.38
CA ALA A 223 -16.20 -2.14 -3.49
C ALA A 223 -16.02 -1.65 -2.05
N GLU A 224 -14.77 -1.53 -1.57
CA GLU A 224 -14.44 -0.96 -0.25
C GLU A 224 -14.97 0.47 -0.10
N LEU A 225 -14.69 1.34 -1.08
CA LEU A 225 -15.22 2.70 -1.11
C LEU A 225 -16.76 2.75 -1.08
N ARG A 226 -17.42 1.85 -1.82
CA ARG A 226 -18.89 1.78 -1.85
C ARG A 226 -19.47 1.27 -0.52
N VAL A 227 -18.79 0.34 0.15
CA VAL A 227 -19.16 -0.11 1.50
C VAL A 227 -19.07 1.04 2.51
N GLU A 228 -18.01 1.85 2.44
CA GLU A 228 -17.87 3.04 3.29
C GLU A 228 -18.98 4.06 3.02
N GLU A 229 -19.32 4.30 1.75
CA GLU A 229 -20.43 5.17 1.37
C GLU A 229 -21.76 4.66 1.94
N LEU A 230 -22.08 3.37 1.77
CA LEU A 230 -23.31 2.76 2.30
C LEU A 230 -23.39 2.83 3.83
N ASN A 231 -22.25 2.62 4.52
CA ASN A 231 -22.17 2.76 5.98
C ASN A 231 -22.41 4.20 6.43
N SER A 232 -22.01 5.21 5.64
CA SER A 232 -22.28 6.61 5.96
C SER A 232 -23.77 6.99 5.79
N GLN A 233 -24.54 6.18 5.05
CA GLN A 233 -25.97 6.39 4.75
C GLN A 233 -26.87 5.41 5.53
N ALA A 234 -26.38 4.82 6.62
CA ALA A 234 -27.01 3.69 7.31
C ALA A 234 -28.42 3.90 7.88
N GLU A 235 -28.89 5.15 7.99
CA GLU A 235 -30.18 5.45 8.62
C GLU A 235 -31.40 4.99 7.79
N ASP A 236 -31.26 4.78 6.48
CA ASP A 236 -32.37 4.47 5.56
C ASP A 236 -32.11 3.25 4.64
N TRP A 237 -31.48 2.18 5.15
CA TRP A 237 -31.20 1.00 4.31
C TRP A 237 -32.47 0.32 3.78
N THR A 238 -32.55 0.21 2.46
CA THR A 238 -33.50 -0.68 1.79
C THR A 238 -32.99 -2.12 1.82
N ARG A 239 -33.86 -3.08 1.47
CA ARG A 239 -33.45 -4.47 1.26
C ARG A 239 -32.41 -4.59 0.14
N GLU A 240 -32.52 -3.78 -0.92
CA GLU A 240 -31.58 -3.79 -2.04
C GLU A 240 -30.19 -3.31 -1.59
N ASP A 241 -30.14 -2.32 -0.69
CA ASP A 241 -28.88 -1.82 -0.12
C ASP A 241 -28.19 -2.89 0.73
N ALA A 242 -28.95 -3.66 1.52
CA ALA A 242 -28.40 -4.78 2.28
C ALA A 242 -27.83 -5.89 1.37
N GLU A 243 -28.54 -6.26 0.30
CA GLU A 243 -28.06 -7.24 -0.68
C GLU A 243 -26.86 -6.72 -1.49
N GLU A 244 -26.78 -5.41 -1.77
CA GLU A 244 -25.60 -4.78 -2.34
C GLU A 244 -24.42 -4.85 -1.36
N PHE A 245 -24.63 -4.44 -0.12
CA PHE A 245 -23.63 -4.40 0.94
C PHE A 245 -22.98 -5.77 1.16
N ASP A 246 -23.77 -6.85 1.27
CA ASP A 246 -23.26 -8.20 1.45
C ASP A 246 -22.34 -8.62 0.28
N ARG A 247 -22.78 -8.40 -0.96
CA ARG A 247 -21.98 -8.71 -2.16
C ARG A 247 -20.69 -7.89 -2.25
N LEU A 248 -20.70 -6.67 -1.73
CA LEU A 248 -19.50 -5.83 -1.71
C LEU A 248 -18.55 -6.26 -0.61
N CYS A 249 -19.06 -6.62 0.58
CA CYS A 249 -18.25 -7.17 1.66
C CYS A 249 -17.50 -8.44 1.22
N ASP A 250 -18.16 -9.35 0.50
CA ASP A 250 -17.50 -10.54 -0.07
C ASP A 250 -16.32 -10.17 -1.00
N GLN A 251 -16.45 -9.09 -1.78
CA GLN A 251 -15.39 -8.61 -2.66
C GLN A 251 -14.23 -7.99 -1.88
N VAL A 252 -14.53 -7.24 -0.83
CA VAL A 252 -13.55 -6.61 0.06
C VAL A 252 -12.77 -7.68 0.84
N ASP A 253 -13.46 -8.69 1.38
CA ASP A 253 -12.83 -9.81 2.08
C ASP A 253 -11.89 -10.60 1.15
N GLY A 254 -12.24 -10.71 -0.13
CA GLY A 254 -11.39 -11.32 -1.16
C GLY A 254 -10.13 -10.51 -1.54
N LEU A 255 -10.03 -9.23 -1.17
CA LEU A 255 -8.98 -8.33 -1.66
C LEU A 255 -7.56 -8.77 -1.25
N THR A 256 -7.38 -9.34 -0.06
CA THR A 256 -6.08 -9.88 0.36
C THR A 256 -5.61 -11.02 -0.55
N GLY A 257 -6.55 -11.90 -0.96
CA GLY A 257 -6.27 -12.97 -1.92
C GLY A 257 -5.99 -12.44 -3.33
N LEU A 258 -6.72 -11.41 -3.77
CA LEU A 258 -6.50 -10.76 -5.06
C LEU A 258 -5.13 -10.07 -5.14
N LEU A 259 -4.71 -9.36 -4.08
CA LEU A 259 -3.38 -8.75 -3.99
C LEU A 259 -2.28 -9.81 -4.05
N ALA A 260 -2.44 -10.92 -3.34
CA ALA A 260 -1.51 -12.04 -3.41
C ALA A 260 -1.39 -12.63 -4.82
N ALA A 261 -2.53 -12.86 -5.49
CA ALA A 261 -2.56 -13.36 -6.85
C ALA A 261 -1.88 -12.39 -7.83
N TYR A 262 -2.19 -11.10 -7.69
CA TYR A 262 -1.60 -10.04 -8.51
C TYR A 262 -0.08 -9.92 -8.31
N ALA A 263 0.40 -9.92 -7.06
CA ALA A 263 1.83 -9.93 -6.76
C ALA A 263 2.55 -11.16 -7.37
N GLY A 264 1.88 -12.32 -7.34
CA GLY A 264 2.33 -13.53 -8.02
C GLY A 264 2.47 -13.34 -9.53
N LEU A 265 1.44 -12.83 -10.20
CA LEU A 265 1.45 -12.55 -11.64
C LEU A 265 2.58 -11.59 -12.04
N LEU A 266 2.76 -10.51 -11.28
CA LEU A 266 3.86 -9.56 -11.50
C LEU A 266 5.21 -10.25 -11.39
N THR A 267 5.42 -11.04 -10.33
CA THR A 267 6.66 -11.77 -10.09
C THR A 267 6.96 -12.78 -11.20
N GLU A 268 5.96 -13.51 -11.67
CA GLU A 268 6.06 -14.48 -12.78
C GLU A 268 6.41 -13.80 -14.12
N SER A 269 5.96 -12.56 -14.33
CA SER A 269 6.22 -11.79 -15.54
C SER A 269 7.65 -11.22 -15.62
N LEU A 270 8.38 -11.13 -14.49
CA LEU A 270 9.69 -10.49 -14.42
C LEU A 270 10.75 -11.03 -15.40
N PRO A 271 10.93 -12.36 -15.58
CA PRO A 271 11.93 -12.88 -16.50
C PRO A 271 11.67 -12.44 -17.94
N GLU A 272 10.40 -12.37 -18.33
CA GLU A 272 9.97 -11.99 -19.67
C GLU A 272 10.21 -10.50 -19.93
N VAL A 273 9.83 -9.63 -18.99
CA VAL A 273 10.11 -8.19 -19.09
C VAL A 273 11.61 -7.93 -19.18
N ARG A 274 12.43 -8.59 -18.34
CA ARG A 274 13.89 -8.48 -18.42
C ARG A 274 14.44 -8.90 -19.78
N ALA A 275 13.90 -9.95 -20.38
CA ALA A 275 14.30 -10.40 -21.72
C ALA A 275 13.92 -9.36 -22.79
N ALA A 276 12.72 -8.78 -22.71
CA ALA A 276 12.26 -7.73 -23.61
C ALA A 276 13.15 -6.48 -23.51
N THR A 277 13.45 -6.00 -22.30
CA THR A 277 14.34 -4.84 -22.08
C THR A 277 15.74 -5.09 -22.66
N ARG A 278 16.34 -6.27 -22.44
CA ARG A 278 17.64 -6.62 -23.03
C ARG A 278 17.63 -6.62 -24.55
N ARG A 279 16.54 -7.08 -25.18
CA ARG A 279 16.38 -7.02 -26.64
C ARG A 279 16.34 -5.57 -27.14
N ARG A 280 15.58 -4.69 -26.46
CA ARG A 280 15.50 -3.26 -26.81
C ARG A 280 16.86 -2.56 -26.70
N VAL A 281 17.58 -2.78 -25.60
CA VAL A 281 18.93 -2.20 -25.40
C VAL A 281 19.92 -2.67 -26.48
N ARG A 282 19.90 -3.96 -26.84
CA ARG A 282 20.76 -4.49 -27.92
C ARG A 282 20.40 -3.91 -29.30
N ALA A 283 19.11 -3.77 -29.61
CA ALA A 283 18.65 -3.18 -30.87
C ALA A 283 19.04 -1.70 -30.97
N GLY A 284 18.92 -0.94 -29.87
CA GLY A 284 19.35 0.46 -29.81
C GLY A 284 20.86 0.64 -29.98
N ALA A 285 21.68 -0.23 -29.36
CA ALA A 285 23.13 -0.20 -29.51
C ALA A 285 23.59 -0.58 -30.93
N GLY A 286 22.90 -1.51 -31.59
CA GLY A 286 23.19 -1.91 -32.98
C GLY A 286 22.85 -0.83 -34.01
N ALA A 287 21.77 -0.07 -33.79
CA ALA A 287 21.39 1.05 -34.65
C ALA A 287 22.39 2.23 -34.57
N GLY A 288 22.94 2.51 -33.39
CA GLY A 288 23.97 3.55 -33.20
C GLY A 288 25.32 3.20 -33.83
N ALA A 289 25.71 1.92 -33.84
CA ALA A 289 26.97 1.48 -34.43
C ALA A 289 26.96 1.52 -35.97
N ASN A 290 25.81 1.29 -36.61
CA ASN A 290 25.70 1.31 -38.08
C ASN A 290 25.60 2.73 -38.67
N ALA A 291 25.21 3.73 -37.87
CA ALA A 291 25.20 5.14 -38.30
C ALA A 291 26.60 5.78 -38.32
N GLY A 292 27.59 5.21 -37.61
CA GLY A 292 28.97 5.72 -37.56
C GLY A 292 29.91 5.20 -38.65
N ALA A 293 29.51 4.19 -39.42
CA ALA A 293 30.37 3.54 -40.43
C ALA A 293 30.16 4.04 -41.88
N GLY A 294 29.24 5.00 -42.10
CA GLY A 294 28.86 5.48 -43.43
C GLY A 294 29.45 6.84 -43.86
N ALA A 295 30.26 7.49 -43.04
CA ALA A 295 30.86 8.80 -43.36
C ALA A 295 32.38 8.68 -43.53
N GLY A 296 32.82 8.06 -44.63
CA GLY A 296 34.22 8.05 -45.05
C GLY A 296 34.30 7.90 -46.57
N VAL A 297 35.06 8.80 -47.20
CA VAL A 297 35.26 9.01 -48.67
C VAL A 297 34.20 9.96 -49.27
N SER A 298 34.49 11.19 -49.69
CA SER A 298 35.61 11.62 -50.53
C SER A 298 35.92 13.12 -50.44
N ALA A 299 37.23 13.39 -50.52
CA ALA A 299 37.99 14.57 -50.97
C ALA A 299 37.27 15.85 -51.46
N GLY A 300 37.78 16.98 -50.95
CA GLY A 300 37.68 18.30 -51.55
C GLY A 300 38.87 19.17 -51.11
N VAL A 301 40.00 19.00 -51.80
CA VAL A 301 41.15 19.93 -51.79
C VAL A 301 40.74 21.18 -52.57
N GLY A 302 40.89 22.36 -51.99
CA GLY A 302 40.56 23.63 -52.63
C GLY A 302 41.04 24.82 -51.80
N ASP A 303 42.02 25.51 -52.35
CA ASP A 303 42.90 26.53 -51.79
C ASP A 303 42.24 27.87 -51.43
N GLU A 304 42.97 28.66 -50.65
CA GLU A 304 43.00 30.14 -50.60
C GLU A 304 41.71 30.96 -50.33
N PHE A 305 41.66 31.65 -49.18
CA PHE A 305 41.77 33.12 -49.18
C PHE A 305 42.03 33.74 -47.78
N ARG A 306 42.92 34.74 -47.78
CA ARG A 306 43.36 35.58 -46.65
C ARG A 306 42.33 36.65 -46.26
N GLY A 307 42.39 37.07 -44.99
CA GLY A 307 42.10 38.44 -44.53
C GLY A 307 41.51 38.47 -43.11
N ARG A 308 42.26 38.78 -42.03
CA ARG A 308 42.50 40.15 -41.49
C ARG A 308 41.22 41.02 -41.53
N SER A 309 40.66 41.58 -40.47
CA SER A 309 41.21 42.11 -39.22
C SER A 309 40.09 42.32 -38.18
N ARG A 310 40.47 42.30 -36.90
CA ARG A 310 39.80 42.94 -35.73
C ARG A 310 39.60 44.46 -35.95
N PRO A 311 38.72 45.17 -35.20
CA PRO A 311 38.66 45.24 -33.73
C PRO A 311 37.65 44.30 -33.07
#